data_AF-V4AWU4-F1
#
_entry.id   AF-V4AWU4-F1
#
_cell.length_a   1.000
_cell.length_b   1.000
_cell.length_c   1.000
_cell.angle_alpha   90.00
_cell.angle_beta   90.00
_cell.angle_gamma   90.00
#
_symmetry.space_group_name_H-M   'P 1'
#
loop_
_entity.id
_entity.type
_entity.pdbx_description
1 polymer ?
#
loop_
_entity_poly.entity_id
_entity_poly.type
_entity_poly.pdbx_seq_one_letter_code
_entity_poly.pdbx_strand_id
1 'polypeptide(L)'
;IFKSLDDEQCMRALHHSLSIVSALHDILQYLCAHSRLGSSHARLGSRKLEFVSADWGGTEGIGSELREIQKQINNLNIPTDPKSIGEFLALRRDVMFLEFDTAVRYSMADTFIATGNIPAFKAVNNNTYHALPSLSNVQKPSLFNTQLVVPEPLEPRDSTAFILFPWRSFLGRNGPYPVMHDQWDTIEYNIQLCLSGLKDVDRHVANGEILGVSLLMEDVLHLGIQDNIFIEEPVDSDNQHLKTQESKSSHHGSIPQFKTVSRNQQPLEAYKLLKSFLKLWKCLEILKYDWGKRRVIRPCIDNTRIFKEYSKLYRTEILLPVLQSIARRLGQGDIYEGLALHTDILTVPKGVSEVEVKAKQVCNYLTN
;
A
#
# COMPACT_ATOMS: atom_id res chain seq x y z
N ILE A 1 24.67 -9.93 26.52
CA ILE A 1 24.81 -8.75 25.64
C ILE A 1 24.70 -7.45 26.42
N PHE A 2 23.74 -7.28 27.34
CA PHE A 2 23.52 -5.98 28.01
C PHE A 2 24.18 -5.77 29.38
N LYS A 3 24.85 -6.78 29.96
CA LYS A 3 25.33 -6.76 31.37
C LYS A 3 26.43 -5.72 31.68
N SER A 4 27.05 -5.13 30.67
CA SER A 4 28.17 -4.19 30.80
C SER A 4 27.82 -2.76 30.38
N LEU A 5 26.56 -2.50 30.01
CA LEU A 5 26.09 -1.19 29.58
C LEU A 5 25.46 -0.46 30.77
N ASP A 6 25.49 0.87 30.74
CA ASP A 6 24.67 1.66 31.66
C ASP A 6 23.17 1.44 31.38
N ASP A 7 22.30 1.82 32.32
CA ASP A 7 20.85 1.59 32.20
C ASP A 7 20.23 2.26 30.96
N GLU A 8 20.66 3.47 30.58
CA GLU A 8 20.13 4.16 29.40
C GLU A 8 20.59 3.53 28.08
N GLN A 9 21.85 3.12 28.02
CA GLN A 9 22.45 2.42 26.87
C GLN A 9 21.83 1.03 26.74
N CYS A 10 21.59 0.35 27.86
CA CYS A 10 20.88 -0.91 27.93
C CYS A 10 19.46 -0.77 27.39
N MET A 11 18.71 0.24 27.86
CA MET A 11 17.34 0.52 27.37
C MET A 11 17.33 0.82 25.87
N ARG A 12 18.22 1.68 25.38
CA ARG A 12 18.32 2.00 23.94
C ARG A 12 18.67 0.77 23.10
N ALA A 13 19.67 0.00 23.52
CA ALA A 13 20.07 -1.21 22.82
C ALA A 13 18.96 -2.26 22.81
N LEU A 14 18.23 -2.42 23.92
CA LEU A 14 17.06 -3.30 24.00
C LEU A 14 15.95 -2.83 23.05
N HIS A 15 15.63 -1.54 23.06
CA HIS A 15 14.60 -0.97 22.20
C HIS A 15 14.88 -1.20 20.71
N HIS A 16 16.11 -0.91 20.26
CA HIS A 16 16.50 -1.15 18.86
C HIS A 16 16.49 -2.64 18.52
N SER A 17 16.98 -3.50 19.42
CA SER A 17 16.96 -4.96 19.21
C SER A 17 15.53 -5.48 19.06
N LEU A 18 14.62 -5.06 19.94
CA LEU A 18 13.21 -5.47 19.87
C LEU A 18 12.51 -4.94 18.61
N SER A 19 12.82 -3.71 18.18
CA SER A 19 12.30 -3.14 16.93
C SER A 19 12.70 -3.98 15.71
N ILE A 20 13.98 -4.35 15.60
CA ILE A 20 14.50 -5.20 14.52
C ILE A 20 13.85 -6.59 14.58
N VAL A 21 13.84 -7.23 15.74
CA VAL A 21 13.29 -8.59 15.91
C VAL A 21 11.79 -8.63 15.61
N SER A 22 11.03 -7.63 16.07
CA SER A 22 9.60 -7.53 15.79
C SER A 22 9.33 -7.38 14.29
N ALA A 23 10.03 -6.48 13.61
CA ALA A 23 9.84 -6.28 12.17
C ALA A 23 10.22 -7.53 11.36
N LEU A 24 11.34 -8.18 11.69
CA LEU A 24 11.76 -9.43 11.03
C LEU A 24 10.80 -10.58 11.30
N HIS A 25 10.31 -10.70 12.53
CA HIS A 25 9.30 -11.71 12.88
C HIS A 25 8.07 -11.57 11.99
N ASP A 26 7.51 -10.36 11.88
CA ASP A 26 6.31 -10.11 11.08
C ASP A 26 6.54 -10.39 9.58
N ILE A 27 7.70 -9.97 9.06
CA ILE A 27 8.12 -10.26 7.67
C ILE A 27 8.20 -11.78 7.45
N LEU A 28 8.84 -12.52 8.36
CA LEU A 28 8.98 -13.98 8.24
C LEU A 28 7.63 -14.68 8.32
N GLN A 29 6.75 -14.26 9.23
CA GLN A 29 5.38 -14.80 9.32
C GLN A 29 4.61 -14.54 8.02
N TYR A 30 4.72 -13.33 7.46
CA TYR A 30 4.12 -13.01 6.16
C TYR A 30 4.67 -13.91 5.06
N LEU A 31 6.00 -14.05 4.94
CA LEU A 31 6.63 -14.86 3.89
C LEU A 31 6.23 -16.34 4.01
N CYS A 32 6.20 -16.87 5.23
CA CYS A 32 5.71 -18.23 5.51
C CYS A 32 4.25 -18.39 5.10
N ALA A 33 3.38 -17.45 5.48
CA ALA A 33 1.97 -17.47 5.12
C ALA A 33 1.77 -17.39 3.60
N HIS A 34 2.44 -16.46 2.95
CA HIS A 34 2.40 -16.26 1.51
C HIS A 34 2.90 -17.51 0.76
N SER A 35 3.95 -18.17 1.25
CA SER A 35 4.45 -19.42 0.69
C SER A 35 3.41 -20.55 0.74
N ARG A 36 2.59 -20.60 1.79
CA ARG A 36 1.51 -21.60 1.96
C ARG A 36 0.29 -21.31 1.09
N LEU A 37 0.06 -20.05 0.71
CA LEU A 37 -1.05 -19.70 -0.19
C LEU A 37 -0.89 -20.31 -1.59
N GLY A 38 0.34 -20.44 -2.07
CA GLY A 38 0.64 -20.96 -3.41
C GLY A 38 0.88 -22.49 -3.49
N SER A 39 0.97 -23.20 -2.37
CA SER A 39 1.08 -24.67 -2.37
C SER A 39 -0.27 -25.31 -2.71
N SER A 40 -0.59 -25.39 -4.01
CA SER A 40 -1.76 -26.13 -4.48
C SER A 40 -1.50 -27.64 -4.37
N HIS A 41 -2.35 -28.35 -3.62
CA HIS A 41 -2.39 -29.82 -3.61
C HIS A 41 -2.81 -30.43 -4.96
N ALA A 42 -3.29 -29.62 -5.92
CA ALA A 42 -3.64 -30.10 -7.26
C ALA A 42 -2.44 -30.66 -8.05
N ARG A 43 -1.20 -30.35 -7.63
CA ARG A 43 0.03 -30.87 -8.24
C ARG A 43 0.39 -32.30 -7.82
N LEU A 44 -0.27 -32.88 -6.81
CA LEU A 44 0.05 -34.24 -6.34
C LEU A 44 -0.47 -35.37 -7.25
N GLY A 45 -1.32 -35.06 -8.24
CA GLY A 45 -1.91 -36.06 -9.16
C GLY A 45 -1.66 -35.83 -10.65
N SER A 46 -1.18 -34.65 -11.06
CA SER A 46 -0.89 -34.38 -12.47
C SER A 46 0.57 -34.73 -12.78
N ARG A 47 0.74 -35.76 -13.61
CA ARG A 47 1.99 -36.17 -14.26
C ARG A 47 2.83 -34.92 -14.61
N LYS A 48 4.09 -34.88 -14.15
CA LYS A 48 5.11 -33.85 -14.45
C LYS A 48 4.93 -33.31 -15.88
N LEU A 49 4.25 -32.19 -16.00
CA LEU A 49 4.23 -31.40 -17.20
C LEU A 49 4.98 -30.15 -16.79
N GLU A 50 6.24 -30.07 -17.21
CA GLU A 50 7.08 -28.87 -17.09
C GLU A 50 6.48 -27.78 -17.98
N PHE A 51 5.37 -27.19 -17.53
CA PHE A 51 5.02 -25.85 -17.94
C PHE A 51 5.69 -24.92 -16.95
N VAL A 52 6.53 -24.03 -17.48
CA VAL A 52 7.13 -22.89 -16.77
C VAL A 52 5.99 -21.93 -16.38
N SER A 53 5.17 -22.35 -15.43
CA SER A 53 4.35 -21.44 -14.63
C SER A 53 5.21 -21.19 -13.40
N ALA A 54 5.60 -19.94 -13.18
CA ALA A 54 6.30 -19.54 -11.96
C ALA A 54 5.61 -20.22 -10.78
N ASP A 55 6.34 -21.04 -10.03
CA ASP A 55 5.80 -21.73 -8.87
C ASP A 55 5.42 -20.66 -7.84
N TRP A 56 4.16 -20.25 -7.87
CA TRP A 56 3.58 -19.35 -6.90
C TRP A 56 3.52 -20.06 -5.55
N GLY A 57 4.06 -19.43 -4.52
CA GLY A 57 4.27 -20.04 -3.20
C GLY A 57 5.28 -21.18 -3.22
N GLY A 58 5.48 -21.78 -2.05
CA GLY A 58 6.62 -22.66 -1.77
C GLY A 58 7.77 -21.93 -1.09
N THR A 59 8.61 -22.71 -0.42
CA THR A 59 9.66 -22.18 0.46
C THR A 59 10.86 -21.59 -0.29
N GLU A 60 10.93 -21.79 -1.61
CA GLU A 60 12.07 -21.39 -2.45
C GLU A 60 12.23 -19.86 -2.53
N GLY A 61 11.12 -19.12 -2.56
CA GLY A 61 11.11 -17.65 -2.60
C GLY A 61 11.50 -16.97 -1.28
N ILE A 62 11.41 -17.68 -0.14
CA ILE A 62 11.73 -17.10 1.17
C ILE A 62 13.22 -16.73 1.23
N GLY A 63 14.08 -17.61 0.73
CA GLY A 63 15.53 -17.38 0.71
C GLY A 63 15.94 -16.22 -0.19
N SER A 64 15.29 -16.03 -1.35
CA SER A 64 15.55 -14.88 -2.22
C SER A 64 15.11 -13.57 -1.58
N GLU A 65 13.93 -13.54 -0.95
CA GLU A 65 13.44 -12.35 -0.26
C GLU A 65 14.35 -11.94 0.91
N LEU A 66 14.82 -12.90 1.71
CA LEU A 66 15.74 -12.59 2.81
C LEU A 66 17.10 -12.09 2.30
N ARG A 67 17.62 -12.65 1.20
CA ARG A 67 18.85 -12.14 0.56
C ARG A 67 18.67 -10.73 0.01
N GLU A 68 17.51 -10.44 -0.56
CA GLU A 68 17.18 -9.11 -1.06
C GLU A 68 17.06 -8.10 0.10
N ILE A 69 16.43 -8.47 1.22
CA ILE A 69 16.42 -7.63 2.43
C ILE A 69 17.84 -7.36 2.92
N GLN A 70 18.70 -8.38 3.00
CA GLN A 70 20.08 -8.20 3.42
C GLN A 70 20.84 -7.25 2.48
N LYS A 71 20.64 -7.38 1.17
CA LYS A 71 21.23 -6.50 0.16
C LYS A 71 20.77 -5.04 0.35
N GLN A 72 19.50 -4.83 0.65
CA GLN A 72 18.94 -3.51 0.93
C GLN A 72 19.50 -2.91 2.22
N ILE A 73 19.65 -3.70 3.28
CA ILE A 73 20.30 -3.28 4.53
C ILE A 73 21.74 -2.83 4.26
N ASN A 74 22.49 -3.59 3.46
CA ASN A 74 23.88 -3.27 3.13
C ASN A 74 24.04 -1.95 2.37
N ASN A 75 22.98 -1.50 1.67
CA ASN A 75 22.95 -0.26 0.90
C ASN A 75 22.29 0.91 1.65
N LEU A 76 21.96 0.75 2.94
CA LEU A 76 21.58 1.88 3.78
C LEU A 76 22.78 2.84 3.95
N ASN A 77 22.49 4.11 4.23
CA ASN A 77 23.52 5.12 4.50
C ASN A 77 24.46 4.70 5.64
N ILE A 78 23.90 4.02 6.66
CA ILE A 78 24.63 3.49 7.81
C ILE A 78 24.18 2.04 8.07
N PRO A 79 24.78 1.03 7.41
CA PRO A 79 24.32 -0.36 7.45
C PRO A 79 24.62 -1.08 8.78
N THR A 80 25.28 -0.41 9.72
CA THR A 80 25.64 -0.91 11.05
C THR A 80 24.84 -0.26 12.17
N ASP A 81 24.06 0.78 11.88
CA ASP A 81 23.25 1.48 12.87
C ASP A 81 21.93 0.71 13.12
N PRO A 82 21.70 0.17 14.34
CA PRO A 82 20.51 -0.61 14.61
C PRO A 82 19.22 0.24 14.54
N LYS A 83 19.30 1.56 14.71
CA LYS A 83 18.16 2.44 14.50
C LYS A 83 17.76 2.50 13.02
N SER A 84 18.71 2.80 12.14
CA SER A 84 18.47 2.82 10.68
C SER A 84 17.95 1.48 10.15
N ILE A 85 18.53 0.37 10.60
CA ILE A 85 18.07 -0.98 10.23
C ILE A 85 16.64 -1.23 10.72
N GLY A 86 16.34 -0.89 11.98
CA GLY A 86 15.00 -1.05 12.54
C GLY A 86 13.95 -0.22 11.81
N GLU A 87 14.25 1.03 11.50
CA GLU A 87 13.38 1.92 10.72
C GLU A 87 13.09 1.37 9.32
N PHE A 88 14.14 0.91 8.62
CA PHE A 88 14.00 0.30 7.31
C PHE A 88 13.13 -0.97 7.34
N LEU A 89 13.39 -1.88 8.27
CA LEU A 89 12.64 -3.13 8.39
C LEU A 89 11.18 -2.89 8.74
N ALA A 90 10.90 -1.98 9.67
CA ALA A 90 9.53 -1.59 10.02
C ALA A 90 8.79 -1.01 8.81
N LEU A 91 9.47 -0.16 8.03
CA LEU A 91 8.89 0.44 6.83
C LEU A 91 8.61 -0.61 5.74
N ARG A 92 9.56 -1.52 5.50
CA ARG A 92 9.38 -2.63 4.55
C ARG A 92 8.21 -3.53 4.97
N ARG A 93 8.13 -3.90 6.25
CA ARG A 93 7.01 -4.67 6.80
C ARG A 93 5.67 -3.96 6.55
N ASP A 94 5.58 -2.67 6.85
CA ASP A 94 4.35 -1.88 6.65
C ASP A 94 3.94 -1.88 5.16
N VAL A 95 4.89 -1.75 4.24
CA VAL A 95 4.61 -1.80 2.79
C VAL A 95 4.11 -3.19 2.39
N MET A 96 4.69 -4.27 2.89
CA MET A 96 4.24 -5.64 2.59
C MET A 96 2.77 -5.88 2.99
N PHE A 97 2.38 -5.42 4.18
CA PHE A 97 0.98 -5.54 4.61
C PHE A 97 0.02 -4.61 3.84
N LEU A 98 0.46 -3.40 3.50
CA LEU A 98 -0.34 -2.47 2.68
C LEU A 98 -0.53 -2.97 1.25
N GLU A 99 0.50 -3.59 0.66
CA GLU A 99 0.45 -4.24 -0.65
C GLU A 99 -0.60 -5.36 -0.64
N PHE A 100 -0.54 -6.22 0.38
CA PHE A 100 -1.51 -7.31 0.55
C PHE A 100 -2.95 -6.79 0.79
N ASP A 101 -3.15 -5.82 1.70
CA ASP A 101 -4.47 -5.20 1.94
C ASP A 101 -5.03 -4.60 0.64
N THR A 102 -4.21 -3.87 -0.11
CA THR A 102 -4.60 -3.25 -1.39
C THR A 102 -5.00 -4.31 -2.42
N ALA A 103 -4.18 -5.35 -2.56
CA ALA A 103 -4.45 -6.44 -3.50
C ALA A 103 -5.75 -7.16 -3.15
N VAL A 104 -5.94 -7.58 -1.89
CA VAL A 104 -7.10 -8.39 -1.50
C VAL A 104 -8.38 -7.55 -1.46
N ARG A 105 -8.34 -6.37 -0.84
CA ARG A 105 -9.53 -5.55 -0.60
C ARG A 105 -10.05 -4.90 -1.88
N TYR A 106 -9.16 -4.47 -2.76
CA TYR A 106 -9.53 -3.68 -3.93
C TYR A 106 -9.32 -4.46 -5.23
N SER A 107 -8.08 -4.85 -5.55
CA SER A 107 -7.75 -5.46 -6.85
C SER A 107 -8.50 -6.79 -7.08
N MET A 108 -8.39 -7.73 -6.14
CA MET A 108 -9.09 -9.02 -6.19
C MET A 108 -10.60 -8.88 -6.16
N ALA A 109 -11.11 -8.03 -5.26
CA ALA A 109 -12.54 -7.82 -5.12
C ALA A 109 -13.14 -7.29 -6.43
N ASP A 110 -12.53 -6.27 -7.03
CA ASP A 110 -12.92 -5.69 -8.31
C ASP A 110 -12.85 -6.73 -9.44
N THR A 111 -11.79 -7.56 -9.49
CA THR A 111 -11.67 -8.61 -10.51
C THR A 111 -12.76 -9.68 -10.38
N PHE A 112 -13.06 -10.16 -9.17
CA PHE A 112 -14.10 -11.18 -8.98
C PHE A 112 -15.51 -10.66 -9.31
N ILE A 113 -15.84 -9.43 -8.91
CA ILE A 113 -17.16 -8.86 -9.24
C ILE A 113 -17.27 -8.53 -10.73
N ALA A 114 -16.19 -8.05 -11.37
CA ALA A 114 -16.15 -7.73 -12.80
C ALA A 114 -16.33 -8.98 -13.69
N THR A 115 -15.68 -10.08 -13.31
CA THR A 115 -15.73 -11.37 -14.02
C THR A 115 -17.02 -12.15 -13.77
N GLY A 116 -17.82 -11.75 -12.77
CA GLY A 116 -19.06 -12.44 -12.43
C GLY A 116 -18.92 -13.55 -11.41
N ASN A 117 -17.73 -13.74 -10.81
CA ASN A 117 -17.52 -14.69 -9.75
C ASN A 117 -17.99 -14.13 -8.39
N ILE A 118 -19.31 -13.99 -8.25
CA ILE A 118 -19.96 -13.49 -7.04
C ILE A 118 -19.63 -14.34 -5.79
N PRO A 119 -19.54 -15.68 -5.85
CA PRO A 119 -19.13 -16.47 -4.69
C PRO A 119 -17.74 -16.10 -4.16
N ALA A 120 -16.73 -15.98 -5.04
CA ALA A 120 -15.38 -15.58 -4.65
C ALA A 120 -15.34 -14.15 -4.13
N PHE A 121 -16.04 -13.22 -4.79
CA PHE A 121 -16.19 -11.84 -4.34
C PHE A 121 -16.75 -11.76 -2.92
N LYS A 122 -17.85 -12.46 -2.64
CA LYS A 122 -18.46 -12.48 -1.30
C LYS A 122 -17.56 -13.13 -0.25
N ALA A 123 -16.88 -14.23 -0.59
CA ALA A 123 -15.94 -14.88 0.30
C ALA A 123 -14.81 -13.92 0.70
N VAL A 124 -14.12 -13.33 -0.28
CA VAL A 124 -13.04 -12.37 -0.04
C VAL A 124 -13.55 -11.17 0.74
N ASN A 125 -14.63 -10.52 0.32
CA ASN A 125 -15.14 -9.31 0.97
C ASN A 125 -15.60 -9.52 2.42
N ASN A 126 -16.18 -10.68 2.74
CA ASN A 126 -16.55 -11.01 4.13
C ASN A 126 -15.31 -11.33 4.97
N ASN A 127 -14.35 -12.07 4.41
CA ASN A 127 -13.14 -12.44 5.12
C ASN A 127 -12.24 -11.24 5.38
N THR A 128 -12.10 -10.34 4.41
CA THR A 128 -11.28 -9.12 4.54
C THR A 128 -11.77 -8.22 5.65
N TYR A 129 -13.09 -8.14 5.87
CA TYR A 129 -13.68 -7.37 6.97
C TYR A 129 -13.17 -7.83 8.35
N HIS A 130 -12.93 -9.14 8.52
CA HIS A 130 -12.46 -9.69 9.80
C HIS A 130 -10.93 -9.81 9.88
N ALA A 131 -10.29 -10.21 8.79
CA ALA A 131 -8.87 -10.58 8.78
C ALA A 131 -7.93 -9.39 8.60
N LEU A 132 -8.22 -8.49 7.65
CA LEU A 132 -7.32 -7.38 7.33
C LEU A 132 -7.14 -6.38 8.49
N PRO A 133 -8.17 -6.06 9.32
CA PRO A 133 -7.95 -5.24 10.50
C PRO A 133 -6.92 -5.81 11.48
N SER A 134 -6.72 -7.13 11.51
CA SER A 134 -5.70 -7.78 12.34
C SER A 134 -4.28 -7.71 11.74
N LEU A 135 -4.17 -7.56 10.41
CA LEU A 135 -2.89 -7.40 9.69
C LEU A 135 -2.49 -5.94 9.55
N SER A 136 -3.46 -5.04 9.63
CA SER A 136 -3.27 -3.61 9.46
C SER A 136 -3.00 -2.90 10.78
N ASN A 137 -2.50 -1.67 10.67
CA ASN A 137 -2.41 -0.72 11.78
C ASN A 137 -3.77 -0.07 12.13
N VAL A 138 -4.88 -0.54 11.56
CA VAL A 138 -6.23 0.01 11.78
C VAL A 138 -6.67 -0.25 13.22
N GLN A 139 -7.20 0.79 13.87
CA GLN A 139 -7.63 0.70 15.26
C GLN A 139 -8.84 -0.23 15.36
N LYS A 140 -8.81 -1.12 16.34
CA LYS A 140 -9.99 -1.87 16.74
C LYS A 140 -10.63 -1.16 17.93
N PRO A 141 -11.92 -0.81 17.85
CA PRO A 141 -12.64 -0.37 19.04
C PRO A 141 -12.62 -1.52 20.05
N SER A 142 -12.01 -1.28 21.21
CA SER A 142 -12.12 -2.18 22.36
C SER A 142 -13.36 -1.82 23.16
N LEU A 143 -13.86 -2.74 24.00
CA LEU A 143 -14.99 -2.46 24.90
C LEU A 143 -14.78 -1.19 25.75
N PHE A 144 -13.52 -0.87 26.03
CA PHE A 144 -13.09 0.31 26.81
C PHE A 144 -12.85 1.57 25.96
N ASN A 145 -12.84 1.48 24.62
CA ASN A 145 -12.49 2.57 23.70
C ASN A 145 -13.52 2.76 22.56
N THR A 146 -14.71 2.18 22.67
CA THR A 146 -15.73 2.21 21.60
C THR A 146 -16.16 3.62 21.18
N GLN A 147 -16.07 4.61 22.08
CA GLN A 147 -16.48 6.00 21.83
C GLN A 147 -15.31 6.99 21.69
N LEU A 148 -14.08 6.52 21.83
CA LEU A 148 -12.87 7.36 21.90
C LEU A 148 -11.92 7.09 20.71
N VAL A 149 -12.49 6.70 19.56
CA VAL A 149 -11.75 6.55 18.30
C VAL A 149 -11.22 7.90 17.79
N VAL A 150 -10.07 7.87 17.10
CA VAL A 150 -9.59 9.04 16.35
C VAL A 150 -10.56 9.30 15.19
N PRO A 151 -10.98 10.56 14.95
CA PRO A 151 -11.85 10.88 13.82
C PRO A 151 -11.22 10.52 12.48
N GLU A 152 -11.97 9.84 11.62
CA GLU A 152 -11.58 9.65 10.23
C GLU A 152 -11.42 11.03 9.55
N PRO A 153 -10.41 11.21 8.66
CA PRO A 153 -9.57 10.18 8.06
C PRO A 153 -8.27 9.85 8.84
N LEU A 154 -8.06 10.37 10.05
CA LEU A 154 -6.82 10.20 10.80
C LEU A 154 -6.71 8.83 11.48
N GLU A 155 -5.54 8.21 11.44
CA GLU A 155 -5.21 6.94 12.13
C GLU A 155 -4.43 7.23 13.43
N PRO A 156 -4.49 6.39 14.49
CA PRO A 156 -3.93 6.72 15.81
C PRO A 156 -2.41 6.65 15.85
N ARG A 157 -1.82 6.02 14.84
CA ARG A 157 -0.37 5.93 14.62
C ARG A 157 0.13 7.09 13.74
N ASP A 158 -0.76 7.94 13.21
CA ASP A 158 -0.35 9.15 12.49
C ASP A 158 0.20 10.20 13.46
N SER A 159 1.26 10.90 13.04
CA SER A 159 1.86 11.99 13.82
C SER A 159 0.85 13.11 14.08
N THR A 160 0.09 13.50 13.05
CA THR A 160 -0.95 14.53 13.15
C THR A 160 -2.05 14.14 14.14
N ALA A 161 -2.46 12.87 14.14
CA ALA A 161 -3.46 12.37 15.09
C ALA A 161 -2.93 12.38 16.52
N PHE A 162 -1.65 12.05 16.72
CA PHE A 162 -1.02 12.10 18.04
C PHE A 162 -0.99 13.52 18.60
N ILE A 163 -0.79 14.52 17.75
CA ILE A 163 -0.79 15.94 18.13
C ILE A 163 -2.22 16.43 18.43
N LEU A 164 -3.18 16.16 17.54
CA LEU A 164 -4.55 16.68 17.64
C LEU A 164 -5.41 15.93 18.68
N PHE A 165 -5.19 14.63 18.83
CA PHE A 165 -5.98 13.77 19.70
C PHE A 165 -5.11 12.81 20.54
N PRO A 166 -4.27 13.32 21.46
CA PRO A 166 -3.22 12.52 22.10
C PRO A 166 -3.74 11.27 22.82
N TRP A 167 -4.80 11.40 23.61
CA TRP A 167 -5.38 10.29 24.38
C TRP A 167 -6.11 9.27 23.50
N ARG A 168 -6.79 9.72 22.44
CA ARG A 168 -7.45 8.84 21.46
C ARG A 168 -6.40 8.06 20.67
N SER A 169 -5.34 8.73 20.25
CA SER A 169 -4.21 8.14 19.54
C SER A 169 -3.42 7.18 20.42
N PHE A 170 -3.21 7.50 21.70
CA PHE A 170 -2.58 6.61 22.67
C PHE A 170 -3.39 5.32 22.86
N LEU A 171 -4.70 5.43 23.14
CA LEU A 171 -5.59 4.28 23.32
C LEU A 171 -5.73 3.46 22.04
N GLY A 172 -5.78 4.12 20.88
CA GLY A 172 -5.83 3.48 19.58
C GLY A 172 -4.53 2.77 19.20
N ARG A 173 -3.38 3.23 19.70
CA ARG A 173 -2.05 2.66 19.42
C ARG A 173 -1.68 1.50 20.35
N ASN A 174 -1.97 1.64 21.65
CA ASN A 174 -1.49 0.74 22.70
C ASN A 174 -2.61 -0.11 23.32
N GLY A 175 -3.87 0.14 22.93
CA GLY A 175 -5.03 -0.46 23.58
C GLY A 175 -5.35 0.22 24.93
N PRO A 176 -6.32 -0.34 25.69
CA PRO A 176 -6.75 0.23 26.98
C PRO A 176 -5.70 0.07 28.09
N TYR A 177 -4.64 -0.72 27.86
CA TYR A 177 -3.59 -0.99 28.84
C TYR A 177 -2.23 -0.60 28.25
N PRO A 178 -1.36 0.12 28.97
CA PRO A 178 -0.04 0.59 28.48
C PRO A 178 0.94 -0.49 28.00
N VAL A 179 0.61 -1.79 28.14
CA VAL A 179 1.46 -2.94 27.83
C VAL A 179 0.71 -4.00 27.01
N MET A 180 -0.39 -3.63 26.35
CA MET A 180 -1.02 -4.55 25.41
C MET A 180 -0.13 -4.65 24.17
N HIS A 181 0.43 -5.84 23.92
CA HIS A 181 1.21 -6.10 22.72
C HIS A 181 0.29 -6.52 21.56
N ASP A 182 0.65 -6.12 20.34
CA ASP A 182 0.00 -6.59 19.13
C ASP A 182 0.13 -8.14 19.04
N GLN A 183 -0.92 -8.83 18.61
CA GLN A 183 -0.97 -10.30 18.54
C GLN A 183 -0.21 -10.83 17.31
N TRP A 184 1.12 -10.93 17.44
CA TRP A 184 2.05 -11.30 16.36
C TRP A 184 1.88 -12.75 15.85
N ASP A 185 1.20 -13.61 16.61
CA ASP A 185 0.99 -15.03 16.30
C ASP A 185 -0.12 -15.28 15.28
N THR A 186 -0.93 -14.27 14.96
CA THR A 186 -2.12 -14.44 14.11
C THR A 186 -1.92 -14.05 12.64
N ILE A 187 -0.72 -13.56 12.26
CA ILE A 187 -0.45 -13.07 10.89
C ILE A 187 -0.77 -14.15 9.86
N GLU A 188 -0.26 -15.37 10.06
CA GLU A 188 -0.47 -16.47 9.13
C GLU A 188 -1.97 -16.81 8.97
N TYR A 189 -2.65 -16.94 10.10
CA TYR A 189 -4.08 -17.23 10.15
C TYR A 189 -4.90 -16.16 9.41
N ASN A 190 -4.63 -14.88 9.63
CA ASN A 190 -5.37 -13.81 9.00
C ASN A 190 -5.11 -13.72 7.48
N ILE A 191 -3.87 -13.95 7.03
CA ILE A 191 -3.54 -14.02 5.60
C ILE A 191 -4.32 -15.16 4.93
N GLN A 192 -4.35 -16.34 5.56
CA GLN A 192 -5.11 -17.49 5.04
C GLN A 192 -6.63 -17.25 5.10
N LEU A 193 -7.12 -16.63 6.17
CA LEU A 193 -8.53 -16.31 6.33
C LEU A 193 -9.02 -15.40 5.20
N CYS A 194 -8.23 -14.40 4.79
CA CYS A 194 -8.56 -13.51 3.66
C CYS A 194 -8.94 -14.28 2.38
N LEU A 195 -8.21 -15.36 2.09
CA LEU A 195 -8.39 -16.16 0.88
C LEU A 195 -9.18 -17.46 1.11
N SER A 196 -9.71 -17.65 2.33
CA SER A 196 -10.52 -18.82 2.65
C SER A 196 -11.82 -18.83 1.84
N GLY A 197 -12.28 -20.02 1.44
CA GLY A 197 -13.46 -20.16 0.57
C GLY A 197 -13.20 -19.93 -0.93
N LEU A 198 -11.99 -19.51 -1.33
CA LEU A 198 -11.58 -19.51 -2.73
C LEU A 198 -11.27 -20.93 -3.23
N LYS A 199 -11.76 -21.25 -4.43
CA LYS A 199 -11.41 -22.47 -5.16
C LYS A 199 -9.98 -22.36 -5.70
N ASP A 200 -9.38 -23.48 -6.08
CA ASP A 200 -8.01 -23.49 -6.63
C ASP A 200 -7.85 -22.57 -7.85
N VAL A 201 -8.85 -22.52 -8.73
CA VAL A 201 -8.87 -21.60 -9.90
C VAL A 201 -8.90 -20.13 -9.46
N ASP A 202 -9.66 -19.81 -8.42
CA ASP A 202 -9.79 -18.45 -7.92
C ASP A 202 -8.53 -18.00 -7.15
N ARG A 203 -7.80 -18.94 -6.56
CA ARG A 203 -6.48 -18.66 -5.96
C ARG A 203 -5.45 -18.24 -7.00
N HIS A 204 -5.53 -18.76 -8.23
CA HIS A 204 -4.68 -18.27 -9.33
C HIS A 204 -4.99 -16.83 -9.71
N VAL A 205 -6.27 -16.45 -9.70
CA VAL A 205 -6.67 -15.05 -9.90
C VAL A 205 -6.14 -14.18 -8.76
N ALA A 206 -6.33 -14.59 -7.51
CA ALA A 206 -5.81 -13.88 -6.34
C ALA A 206 -4.29 -13.65 -6.43
N ASN A 207 -3.53 -14.66 -6.84
CA ASN A 207 -2.09 -14.54 -7.06
C ASN A 207 -1.74 -13.52 -8.14
N GLY A 208 -2.45 -13.56 -9.27
CA GLY A 208 -2.26 -12.58 -10.36
C GLY A 208 -2.51 -11.14 -9.90
N GLU A 209 -3.50 -10.93 -9.04
CA GLU A 209 -3.83 -9.61 -8.47
C GLU A 209 -2.75 -9.13 -7.48
N ILE A 210 -2.21 -10.01 -6.63
CA ILE A 210 -1.06 -9.66 -5.77
C ILE A 210 0.14 -9.26 -6.63
N LEU A 211 0.47 -10.05 -7.67
CA LEU A 211 1.55 -9.71 -8.60
C LEU A 211 1.31 -8.36 -9.26
N GLY A 212 0.06 -8.11 -9.67
CA GLY A 212 -0.33 -6.89 -10.36
C GLY A 212 -0.03 -5.67 -9.50
N VAL A 213 -0.31 -5.72 -8.20
CA VAL A 213 0.07 -4.65 -7.27
C VAL A 213 1.59 -4.53 -7.14
N SER A 214 2.32 -5.65 -7.01
CA SER A 214 3.79 -5.62 -6.96
C SER A 214 4.42 -4.99 -8.20
N LEU A 215 3.91 -5.30 -9.39
CA LEU A 215 4.38 -4.74 -10.67
C LEU A 215 4.08 -3.25 -10.77
N LEU A 216 2.88 -2.82 -10.38
CA LEU A 216 2.52 -1.41 -10.31
C LEU A 216 3.43 -0.63 -9.34
N MET A 217 3.83 -1.25 -8.24
CA MET A 217 4.79 -0.66 -7.30
C MET A 217 6.17 -0.49 -7.93
N GLU A 218 6.65 -1.44 -8.74
CA GLU A 218 7.90 -1.27 -9.50
C GLU A 218 7.78 -0.13 -10.54
N ASP A 219 6.64 -0.02 -11.24
CA ASP A 219 6.39 1.09 -12.18
C ASP A 219 6.40 2.46 -11.47
N VAL A 220 5.84 2.54 -10.26
CA VAL A 220 5.89 3.73 -9.41
C VAL A 220 7.32 4.11 -9.06
N LEU A 221 8.19 3.15 -8.79
CA LEU A 221 9.60 3.44 -8.51
C LEU A 221 10.35 3.96 -9.75
N HIS A 222 9.97 3.52 -10.94
CA HIS A 222 10.55 3.99 -12.19
C HIS A 222 10.13 5.43 -12.55
N LEU A 223 8.87 5.82 -12.26
CA LEU A 223 8.25 7.05 -12.75
C LEU A 223 7.86 8.06 -11.64
N GLY A 224 7.95 7.70 -10.35
CA GLY A 224 7.07 8.22 -9.30
C GLY A 224 7.42 9.52 -8.58
N ILE A 225 8.58 10.13 -8.81
CA ILE A 225 8.89 11.41 -8.15
C ILE A 225 8.80 12.55 -9.16
N GLN A 226 7.74 13.37 -8.99
CA GLN A 226 7.73 14.78 -9.37
C GLN A 226 8.01 15.60 -8.11
N ASP A 227 8.96 16.54 -8.18
CA ASP A 227 9.47 17.32 -7.04
C ASP A 227 8.41 18.18 -6.29
N ASN A 228 7.13 18.15 -6.68
CA ASN A 228 6.09 19.03 -6.12
C ASN A 228 4.93 18.33 -5.41
N ILE A 229 4.93 17.00 -5.20
CA ILE A 229 3.70 16.33 -4.72
C ILE A 229 3.73 15.85 -3.25
N PHE A 230 4.86 15.47 -2.64
CA PHE A 230 4.86 15.12 -1.19
C PHE A 230 6.25 15.17 -0.55
N ILE A 231 6.70 16.33 -0.07
CA ILE A 231 7.61 16.42 1.09
C ILE A 231 7.30 17.72 1.85
N GLU A 232 6.32 17.67 2.75
CA GLU A 232 6.34 18.50 3.95
C GLU A 232 6.19 17.56 5.15
N GLU A 233 7.29 16.93 5.55
CA GLU A 233 7.48 16.63 6.96
C GLU A 233 7.74 17.99 7.64
N PRO A 234 7.06 18.32 8.76
CA PRO A 234 7.32 19.56 9.46
C PRO A 234 8.73 19.52 10.03
N VAL A 235 9.64 20.24 9.39
CA VAL A 235 10.98 20.50 9.94
C VAL A 235 10.81 21.52 11.04
N ASP A 236 11.06 21.10 12.29
CA ASP A 236 11.22 21.99 13.44
C ASP A 236 12.17 23.13 13.05
N SER A 237 11.59 24.31 12.85
CA SER A 237 12.32 25.51 12.48
C SER A 237 12.67 26.29 13.75
N ASP A 238 13.73 25.85 14.41
CA ASP A 238 14.57 26.72 15.22
C ASP A 238 15.95 26.82 14.57
N ASN A 239 16.09 27.79 13.66
CA ASN A 239 17.21 28.71 13.61
C ASN A 239 17.10 29.64 12.39
N GLN A 240 16.72 30.88 12.69
CA GLN A 240 16.94 32.03 11.81
C GLN A 240 18.45 32.29 11.71
N HIS A 241 19.01 32.34 10.51
CA HIS A 241 19.89 33.43 10.09
C HIS A 241 20.23 33.41 8.59
N LEU A 242 19.66 34.41 7.90
CA LEU A 242 20.15 35.16 6.73
C LEU A 242 21.23 34.53 5.81
N LYS A 243 20.90 34.46 4.52
CA LYS A 243 21.55 35.28 3.48
C LYS A 243 20.74 35.32 2.18
N THR A 244 20.28 36.52 1.86
CA THR A 244 19.73 36.96 0.58
C THR A 244 20.78 36.85 -0.52
N GLN A 245 20.48 36.13 -1.60
CA GLN A 245 21.05 36.43 -2.93
C GLN A 245 19.97 36.26 -4.00
N GLU A 246 19.59 37.40 -4.56
CA GLU A 246 18.84 37.51 -5.80
C GLU A 246 19.60 36.83 -6.94
N SER A 247 18.94 35.95 -7.67
CA SER A 247 19.34 35.63 -9.04
C SER A 247 18.10 35.40 -9.90
N LYS A 248 17.87 36.37 -10.78
CA LYS A 248 16.93 36.31 -11.89
C LYS A 248 17.45 35.31 -12.92
N SER A 249 16.68 34.29 -13.28
CA SER A 249 16.85 33.59 -14.56
C SER A 249 15.51 33.06 -15.09
N SER A 250 15.03 33.76 -16.12
CA SER A 250 14.48 33.24 -17.37
C SER A 250 13.65 31.94 -17.34
N HIS A 251 12.36 32.12 -17.61
CA HIS A 251 11.43 31.10 -18.10
C HIS A 251 11.95 30.42 -19.38
N HIS A 252 12.36 29.16 -19.25
CA HIS A 252 12.28 28.17 -20.32
C HIS A 252 11.74 26.87 -19.73
N GLY A 253 10.81 26.24 -20.45
CA GLY A 253 10.05 25.09 -19.99
C GLY A 253 10.96 23.91 -19.65
N SER A 254 11.15 23.69 -18.34
CA SER A 254 11.79 22.49 -17.83
C SER A 254 10.81 21.33 -17.95
N ILE A 255 11.19 20.34 -18.74
CA ILE A 255 10.56 19.01 -18.76
C ILE A 255 10.54 18.51 -17.30
N PRO A 256 9.42 17.95 -16.79
CA PRO A 256 9.41 17.39 -15.43
C PRO A 256 10.48 16.31 -15.33
N GLN A 257 11.49 16.52 -14.47
CA GLN A 257 12.52 15.52 -14.21
C GLN A 257 11.88 14.39 -13.39
N PHE A 258 11.75 13.22 -13.99
CA PHE A 258 11.39 12.00 -13.29
C PHE A 258 12.61 11.50 -12.54
N LYS A 259 12.52 11.41 -11.21
CA LYS A 259 13.58 10.79 -10.41
C LYS A 259 13.22 9.32 -10.20
N THR A 260 13.90 8.45 -10.93
CA THR A 260 13.84 6.99 -10.71
C THR A 260 14.44 6.67 -9.34
N VAL A 261 13.72 5.88 -8.55
CA VAL A 261 14.17 5.41 -7.24
C VAL A 261 14.34 3.90 -7.32
N SER A 262 15.44 3.38 -6.77
CA SER A 262 15.69 1.93 -6.75
C SER A 262 15.53 1.38 -5.34
N ARG A 263 14.77 0.28 -5.18
CA ARG A 263 14.66 -0.46 -3.90
C ARG A 263 16.00 -0.88 -3.33
N ASN A 264 16.99 -1.08 -4.22
CA ASN A 264 18.30 -1.57 -3.86
C ASN A 264 19.29 -0.45 -3.55
N GLN A 265 19.28 0.64 -4.31
CA GLN A 265 20.24 1.74 -4.11
C GLN A 265 19.76 2.76 -3.07
N GLN A 266 18.45 2.97 -2.98
CA GLN A 266 17.81 3.96 -2.11
C GLN A 266 16.62 3.29 -1.39
N PRO A 267 16.90 2.30 -0.53
CA PRO A 267 15.84 1.48 0.08
C PRO A 267 14.86 2.32 0.90
N LEU A 268 15.33 3.25 1.72
CA LEU A 268 14.46 4.02 2.61
C LEU A 268 13.50 4.92 1.80
N GLU A 269 14.03 5.64 0.81
CA GLU A 269 13.26 6.50 -0.07
C GLU A 269 12.26 5.70 -0.92
N ALA A 270 12.68 4.54 -1.44
CA ALA A 270 11.83 3.65 -2.22
C ALA A 270 10.62 3.21 -1.39
N TYR A 271 10.84 2.67 -0.19
CA TYR A 271 9.74 2.19 0.64
C TYR A 271 8.88 3.31 1.22
N LYS A 272 9.43 4.53 1.42
CA LYS A 272 8.63 5.71 1.78
C LYS A 272 7.67 6.08 0.64
N LEU A 273 8.17 6.12 -0.60
CA LEU A 273 7.36 6.38 -1.79
C LEU A 273 6.27 5.32 -1.97
N LEU A 274 6.63 4.04 -1.85
CA LEU A 274 5.68 2.93 -1.96
C LEU A 274 4.58 2.99 -0.88
N LYS A 275 4.95 3.27 0.37
CA LYS A 275 3.99 3.44 1.47
C LYS A 275 3.01 4.58 1.18
N SER A 276 3.52 5.72 0.71
CA SER A 276 2.69 6.87 0.33
C SER A 276 1.76 6.54 -0.84
N PHE A 277 2.25 5.85 -1.88
CA PHE A 277 1.45 5.41 -3.01
C PHE A 277 0.31 4.48 -2.60
N LEU A 278 0.59 3.46 -1.78
CA LEU A 278 -0.42 2.52 -1.32
C LEU A 278 -1.47 3.19 -0.42
N LYS A 279 -1.05 4.12 0.45
CA LYS A 279 -1.98 4.96 1.24
C LYS A 279 -2.86 5.83 0.33
N LEU A 280 -2.29 6.46 -0.68
CA LEU A 280 -3.03 7.25 -1.67
C LEU A 280 -4.04 6.39 -2.43
N TRP A 281 -3.65 5.18 -2.84
CA TRP A 281 -4.55 4.24 -3.50
C TRP A 281 -5.70 3.82 -2.59
N LYS A 282 -5.42 3.43 -1.35
CA LYS A 282 -6.47 3.13 -0.34
C LYS A 282 -7.45 4.30 -0.18
N CYS A 283 -6.95 5.53 -0.06
CA CYS A 283 -7.79 6.74 0.03
C CYS A 283 -8.68 6.91 -1.21
N LEU A 284 -8.11 6.74 -2.40
CA LEU A 284 -8.85 6.82 -3.66
C LEU A 284 -9.98 5.79 -3.71
N GLU A 285 -9.75 4.52 -3.34
CA GLU A 285 -10.78 3.48 -3.41
C GLU A 285 -11.94 3.74 -2.44
N ILE A 286 -11.67 4.29 -1.25
CA ILE A 286 -12.71 4.70 -0.29
C ILE A 286 -13.59 5.81 -0.89
N LEU A 287 -12.96 6.87 -1.41
CA LEU A 287 -13.68 7.99 -2.03
C LEU A 287 -14.48 7.55 -3.26
N LYS A 288 -13.87 6.70 -4.09
CA LYS A 288 -14.47 6.11 -5.29
C LYS A 288 -15.70 5.28 -4.93
N TYR A 289 -15.63 4.44 -3.90
CA TYR A 289 -16.75 3.63 -3.43
C TYR A 289 -17.91 4.50 -2.88
N ASP A 290 -17.61 5.50 -2.06
CA ASP A 290 -18.63 6.40 -1.50
C ASP A 290 -19.30 7.25 -2.58
N TRP A 291 -18.53 7.78 -3.51
CA TRP A 291 -19.05 8.46 -4.69
C TRP A 291 -19.92 7.51 -5.53
N GLY A 292 -19.48 6.28 -5.74
CA GLY A 292 -20.20 5.25 -6.51
C GLY A 292 -21.58 4.94 -5.93
N LYS A 293 -21.68 4.74 -4.61
CA LYS A 293 -22.96 4.53 -3.92
C LYS A 293 -23.94 5.69 -4.16
N ARG A 294 -23.44 6.94 -4.07
CA ARG A 294 -24.25 8.14 -4.31
C ARG A 294 -24.71 8.26 -5.76
N ARG A 295 -23.83 7.97 -6.73
CA ARG A 295 -24.14 8.10 -8.16
C ARG A 295 -25.08 7.04 -8.69
N VAL A 296 -24.92 5.79 -8.27
CA VAL A 296 -25.79 4.69 -8.70
C VAL A 296 -27.08 4.60 -7.87
N ILE A 297 -27.21 5.42 -6.81
CA ILE A 297 -28.35 5.46 -5.88
C ILE A 297 -28.62 4.05 -5.32
N ARG A 298 -27.55 3.37 -4.92
CA ARG A 298 -27.60 2.01 -4.35
C ARG A 298 -26.82 1.96 -3.05
N PRO A 299 -27.31 1.21 -2.04
CA PRO A 299 -26.62 1.10 -0.75
C PRO A 299 -25.32 0.32 -0.85
N CYS A 300 -25.20 -0.61 -1.81
CA CYS A 300 -24.01 -1.42 -2.03
C CYS A 300 -23.82 -1.76 -3.51
N ILE A 301 -22.56 -2.04 -3.88
CA ILE A 301 -22.15 -2.50 -5.20
C ILE A 301 -21.77 -3.98 -5.05
N ASP A 302 -22.75 -4.86 -5.11
CA ASP A 302 -22.61 -6.29 -4.77
C ASP A 302 -22.91 -7.26 -5.95
N ASN A 303 -23.28 -6.69 -7.09
CA ASN A 303 -23.63 -7.43 -8.30
C ASN A 303 -22.83 -6.89 -9.49
N THR A 304 -22.36 -7.80 -10.34
CA THR A 304 -21.64 -7.53 -11.59
C THR A 304 -22.33 -6.50 -12.48
N ARG A 305 -23.67 -6.49 -12.59
CA ARG A 305 -24.37 -5.50 -13.43
C ARG A 305 -24.18 -4.08 -12.88
N ILE A 306 -24.41 -3.91 -11.58
CA ILE A 306 -24.26 -2.64 -10.87
C ILE A 306 -22.79 -2.20 -10.89
N PHE A 307 -21.87 -3.14 -10.66
CA PHE A 307 -20.44 -2.87 -10.73
C PHE A 307 -20.01 -2.38 -12.11
N LYS A 308 -20.46 -3.02 -13.20
CA LYS A 308 -20.14 -2.58 -14.56
C LYS A 308 -20.69 -1.18 -14.87
N GLU A 309 -21.90 -0.86 -14.40
CA GLU A 309 -22.48 0.48 -14.52
C GLU A 309 -21.66 1.52 -13.74
N TYR A 310 -21.36 1.21 -12.48
CA TYR A 310 -20.49 2.02 -11.62
C TYR A 310 -19.10 2.25 -12.25
N SER A 311 -18.43 1.21 -12.73
CA SER A 311 -17.11 1.31 -13.36
C SER A 311 -17.17 2.17 -14.62
N LYS A 312 -18.27 2.07 -15.38
CA LYS A 312 -18.49 2.89 -16.57
C LYS A 312 -18.62 4.36 -16.19
N LEU A 313 -19.48 4.70 -15.23
CA LEU A 313 -19.65 6.07 -14.74
C LEU A 313 -18.33 6.65 -14.19
N TYR A 314 -17.59 5.86 -13.41
CA TYR A 314 -16.29 6.28 -12.87
C TYR A 314 -15.29 6.60 -13.99
N ARG A 315 -15.22 5.73 -15.01
CA ARG A 315 -14.35 5.95 -16.17
C ARG A 315 -14.69 7.25 -16.90
N THR A 316 -15.97 7.52 -17.15
CA THR A 316 -16.40 8.69 -17.93
C THR A 316 -16.35 9.99 -17.15
N GLU A 317 -16.75 9.98 -15.87
CA GLU A 317 -16.91 11.21 -15.09
C GLU A 317 -15.65 11.61 -14.31
N ILE A 318 -14.80 10.65 -13.94
CA ILE A 318 -13.65 10.90 -13.06
C ILE A 318 -12.33 10.63 -13.79
N LEU A 319 -12.13 9.41 -14.28
CA LEU A 319 -10.83 9.02 -14.84
C LEU A 319 -10.54 9.72 -16.18
N LEU A 320 -11.48 9.74 -17.12
CA LEU A 320 -11.26 10.34 -18.44
C LEU A 320 -10.92 11.83 -18.37
N PRO A 321 -11.62 12.69 -17.61
CA PRO A 321 -11.24 14.10 -17.47
C PRO A 321 -9.85 14.29 -16.88
N VAL A 322 -9.44 13.44 -15.93
CA VAL A 322 -8.08 13.46 -15.35
C VAL A 322 -7.05 13.14 -16.42
N LEU A 323 -7.24 12.04 -17.16
CA LEU A 323 -6.32 11.63 -18.23
C LEU A 323 -6.24 12.68 -19.34
N GLN A 324 -7.36 13.24 -19.79
CA GLN A 324 -7.40 14.33 -20.78
C GLN A 324 -6.68 15.59 -20.29
N SER A 325 -6.82 15.94 -19.01
CA SER A 325 -6.11 17.08 -18.42
C SER A 325 -4.60 16.85 -18.40
N ILE A 326 -4.16 15.67 -17.98
CA ILE A 326 -2.74 15.29 -17.98
C ILE A 326 -2.17 15.23 -19.41
N ALA A 327 -2.90 14.61 -20.33
CA ALA A 327 -2.50 14.45 -21.73
C ALA A 327 -2.34 15.79 -22.44
N ARG A 328 -3.29 16.73 -22.25
CA ARG A 328 -3.16 18.10 -22.77
C ARG A 328 -1.91 18.80 -22.24
N ARG A 329 -1.62 18.67 -20.94
CA ARG A 329 -0.39 19.23 -20.34
C ARG A 329 0.89 18.65 -20.96
N LEU A 330 0.86 17.39 -21.38
CA LEU A 330 2.00 16.70 -21.99
C LEU A 330 2.04 16.80 -23.53
N GLY A 331 1.13 17.56 -24.15
CA GLY A 331 1.03 17.65 -25.62
C GLY A 331 0.59 16.33 -26.28
N GLN A 332 -0.08 15.45 -25.53
CA GLN A 332 -0.59 14.14 -25.96
C GLN A 332 -2.13 14.12 -25.99
N GLY A 333 -2.77 15.29 -26.10
CA GLY A 333 -4.23 15.44 -26.05
C GLY A 333 -4.96 14.62 -27.10
N ASP A 334 -4.39 14.55 -28.30
CA ASP A 334 -4.93 13.88 -29.49
C ASP A 334 -5.21 12.38 -29.24
N ILE A 335 -4.52 11.74 -28.30
CA ILE A 335 -4.73 10.33 -27.91
C ILE A 335 -6.15 10.11 -27.36
N TYR A 336 -6.75 11.15 -26.78
CA TYR A 336 -8.06 11.10 -26.13
C TYR A 336 -9.15 11.79 -26.94
N GLU A 337 -8.83 12.38 -28.09
CA GLU A 337 -9.80 12.94 -29.03
C GLU A 337 -10.43 11.80 -29.84
N GLY A 338 -11.76 11.65 -29.77
CA GLY A 338 -12.50 10.64 -30.53
C GLY A 338 -12.61 9.25 -29.90
N LEU A 339 -12.15 9.05 -28.65
CA LEU A 339 -12.41 7.81 -27.91
C LEU A 339 -13.91 7.55 -27.78
N ALA A 340 -14.35 6.37 -28.22
CA ALA A 340 -15.71 5.94 -28.00
C ALA A 340 -15.86 5.58 -26.53
N LEU A 341 -16.59 6.43 -25.78
CA LEU A 341 -16.81 6.42 -24.32
C LEU A 341 -17.24 5.06 -23.70
N HIS A 342 -17.43 3.99 -24.48
CA HIS A 342 -18.04 2.73 -24.05
C HIS A 342 -17.18 1.47 -24.25
N THR A 343 -16.17 1.47 -25.11
CA THR A 343 -15.43 0.23 -25.48
C THR A 343 -13.92 0.34 -25.35
N ASP A 344 -13.37 1.54 -25.30
CA ASP A 344 -11.93 1.72 -25.46
C ASP A 344 -11.18 1.60 -24.13
N ILE A 345 -10.04 0.89 -24.16
CA ILE A 345 -9.14 0.77 -23.02
C ILE A 345 -8.49 2.13 -22.81
N LEU A 346 -8.77 2.76 -21.66
CA LEU A 346 -8.12 4.00 -21.26
C LEU A 346 -6.67 3.69 -20.89
N THR A 347 -5.74 4.03 -21.76
CA THR A 347 -4.31 3.95 -21.48
C THR A 347 -3.86 5.22 -20.76
N VAL A 348 -2.88 5.10 -19.87
CA VAL A 348 -2.25 6.26 -19.22
C VAL A 348 -1.30 6.93 -20.23
N PRO A 349 -1.22 8.27 -20.31
CA PRO A 349 -0.33 8.95 -21.24
C PRO A 349 1.14 8.58 -20.96
N LYS A 350 1.97 8.55 -22.00
CA LYS A 350 3.37 8.13 -21.86
C LYS A 350 4.12 9.10 -20.96
N GLY A 351 4.83 8.57 -19.97
CA GLY A 351 5.60 9.35 -19.01
C GLY A 351 4.79 9.90 -17.83
N VAL A 352 3.55 9.44 -17.62
CA VAL A 352 2.79 9.80 -16.41
C VAL A 352 2.95 8.71 -15.37
N SER A 353 3.23 9.10 -14.12
CA SER A 353 3.27 8.15 -13.01
C SER A 353 1.86 7.82 -12.51
N GLU A 354 1.65 6.59 -12.09
CA GLU A 354 0.39 6.16 -11.48
C GLU A 354 0.06 6.96 -10.21
N VAL A 355 1.10 7.41 -9.49
CA VAL A 355 0.97 8.33 -8.33
C VAL A 355 0.28 9.62 -8.76
N GLU A 356 0.72 10.24 -9.86
CA GLU A 356 0.14 11.50 -10.33
C GLU A 356 -1.32 11.34 -10.75
N VAL A 357 -1.64 10.25 -11.47
CA VAL A 357 -3.02 9.95 -11.89
C VAL A 357 -3.93 9.83 -10.66
N LYS A 358 -3.56 8.97 -9.69
CA LYS A 358 -4.36 8.76 -8.49
C LYS A 358 -4.49 10.02 -7.63
N ALA A 359 -3.42 10.80 -7.49
CA ALA A 359 -3.45 12.06 -6.75
C ALA A 359 -4.45 13.04 -7.36
N LYS A 360 -4.45 13.20 -8.69
CA LYS A 360 -5.41 14.06 -9.39
C LYS A 360 -6.85 13.56 -9.28
N GLN A 361 -7.07 12.24 -9.26
CA GLN A 361 -8.40 11.68 -9.02
C GLN A 361 -8.90 12.00 -7.60
N VAL A 362 -8.05 11.88 -6.58
CA VAL A 362 -8.40 12.28 -5.20
C VAL A 362 -8.71 13.77 -5.13
N CYS A 363 -7.91 14.64 -5.75
CA CYS A 363 -8.19 16.08 -5.78
C CYS A 363 -9.56 16.39 -6.40
N ASN A 364 -9.94 15.70 -7.48
CA ASN A 364 -11.26 15.87 -8.10
C ASN A 364 -12.42 15.48 -7.18
N TYR A 365 -12.22 14.56 -6.24
CA TYR A 365 -13.23 14.20 -5.24
C TYR A 365 -13.34 15.19 -4.08
N LEU A 366 -12.31 16.00 -3.84
CA LEU A 366 -12.31 16.99 -2.77
C LEU A 366 -12.83 18.36 -3.23
N THR A 367 -12.79 18.63 -4.53
CA THR A 367 -13.24 19.90 -5.13
C THR A 367 -14.69 19.87 -5.61
N ASN A 368 -15.29 18.69 -5.76
CA ASN A 368 -16.70 18.48 -6.12
C ASN A 368 -17.47 17.87 -4.95
#